data_AF-A0A958WGD4-F1
#
_entry.id   AF-A0A958WGD4-F1
#
_cell.length_a   1.000
_cell.length_b   1.000
_cell.length_c   1.000
_cell.angle_alpha   90.00
_cell.angle_beta   90.00
_cell.angle_gamma   90.00
#
_symmetry.space_group_name_H-M   'P 1'
#
loop_
_entity.id
_entity.type
_entity.pdbx_description
1 polymer ?
#
loop_
_entity_poly.entity_id
_entity_poly.type
_entity_poly.pdbx_seq_one_letter_code
_entity_poly.pdbx_strand_id
1 'polypeptide(L)'
;MPKPNRNKIIYGIATAWLALGMLSTGAGQIIKMKEGQGALDMMVHLGYPEYLLTLLGVWKILGVVAVLMPARRLFVNLLKEWAYAGFFFAMSGAVFSHLASGDPMASTLPSLLLLALTVVSWYFSPVNRKKLFVEPGNKK
;
A
#
# COMPACT_ATOMS: atom_id res chain seq x y z
N MET A 1 10.29 -7.94 32.36
CA MET A 1 9.42 -7.51 31.24
C MET A 1 9.77 -8.30 29.99
N PRO A 2 8.80 -8.94 29.29
CA PRO A 2 9.08 -9.58 28.00
C PRO A 2 9.50 -8.52 26.97
N LYS A 3 10.67 -8.70 26.33
CA LYS A 3 11.17 -7.77 25.30
C LYS A 3 10.17 -7.71 24.13
N PRO A 4 9.79 -6.51 23.65
CA PRO A 4 8.88 -6.42 22.53
C PRO A 4 9.52 -7.04 21.29
N ASN A 5 8.73 -7.82 20.55
CA ASN A 5 9.21 -8.52 19.36
C ASN A 5 9.53 -7.47 18.28
N ARG A 6 10.83 -7.26 17.99
CA ARG A 6 11.33 -6.27 17.02
C ARG A 6 10.54 -6.25 15.71
N ASN A 7 10.21 -7.41 15.17
CA ASN A 7 9.47 -7.54 13.91
C ASN A 7 8.04 -7.00 14.01
N LYS A 8 7.39 -7.12 15.18
CA LYS A 8 6.06 -6.54 15.41
C LYS A 8 6.11 -5.01 15.45
N ILE A 9 7.17 -4.43 16.03
CA ILE A 9 7.37 -2.98 16.05
C ILE A 9 7.60 -2.46 14.62
N ILE A 10 8.52 -3.08 13.87
CA ILE A 10 8.80 -2.69 12.47
C ILE A 10 7.53 -2.77 11.64
N TYR A 11 6.79 -3.87 11.72
CA TYR A 11 5.51 -4.03 11.06
C TYR A 11 4.53 -2.90 11.44
N GLY A 12 4.37 -2.62 12.74
CA GLY A 12 3.44 -1.60 13.21
C GLY A 12 3.75 -0.20 12.67
N ILE A 13 5.02 0.21 12.74
CA ILE A 13 5.48 1.52 12.25
C ILE A 13 5.32 1.59 10.72
N ALA A 14 5.82 0.61 9.98
CA ALA A 14 5.73 0.58 8.53
C ALA A 14 4.28 0.60 8.04
N THR A 15 3.40 -0.16 8.71
CA THR A 15 1.98 -0.25 8.37
C THR A 15 1.25 1.04 8.69
N ALA A 16 1.53 1.69 9.82
CA ALA A 16 0.92 2.97 10.18
C ALA A 16 1.32 4.06 9.18
N TRP A 17 2.61 4.13 8.82
CA TRP A 17 3.09 5.11 7.84
C TRP A 17 2.51 4.86 6.44
N LEU A 18 2.53 3.60 5.99
CA LEU A 18 1.91 3.19 4.74
C LEU A 18 0.43 3.58 4.70
N ALA A 19 -0.31 3.28 5.76
CA ALA A 19 -1.73 3.60 5.86
C ALA A 19 -1.98 5.11 5.79
N LEU A 20 -1.18 5.91 6.49
CA LEU A 20 -1.28 7.37 6.44
C LEU A 20 -1.03 7.91 5.02
N GLY A 21 0.03 7.46 4.35
CA GLY A 21 0.35 7.92 3.00
C GLY A 21 -0.66 7.45 1.95
N MET A 22 -1.14 6.21 2.03
CA MET A 22 -2.19 5.69 1.15
C MET A 22 -3.53 6.39 1.39
N LEU A 23 -3.87 6.69 2.64
CA LEU A 23 -5.10 7.38 3.00
C LEU A 23 -5.06 8.84 2.56
N SER A 24 -3.96 9.55 2.83
CA SER A 24 -3.79 10.95 2.40
C SER A 24 -3.86 11.08 0.88
N THR A 25 -3.09 10.28 0.13
CA THR A 25 -3.12 10.31 -1.33
C THR A 25 -4.46 9.82 -1.87
N GLY A 26 -5.03 8.75 -1.33
CA GLY A 26 -6.32 8.22 -1.76
C GLY A 26 -7.47 9.20 -1.54
N ALA A 27 -7.50 9.88 -0.39
CA ALA A 27 -8.49 10.93 -0.11
C ALA A 27 -8.36 12.09 -1.12
N GLY A 28 -7.13 12.59 -1.36
CA GLY A 28 -6.86 13.64 -2.35
C GLY A 28 -7.29 13.26 -3.77
N GLN A 29 -7.14 11.98 -4.13
CA GLN A 29 -7.59 11.42 -5.42
C GLN A 29 -9.12 11.35 -5.54
N ILE A 30 -9.84 11.03 -4.46
CA ILE A 30 -11.32 10.97 -4.46
C ILE A 30 -11.93 12.37 -4.52
N ILE A 31 -11.45 13.29 -3.69
CA ILE A 31 -11.97 14.66 -3.65
C ILE A 31 -11.48 15.51 -4.82
N LYS A 32 -10.66 14.93 -5.71
CA LYS A 32 -10.19 15.59 -6.93
C LYS A 32 -9.56 16.95 -6.62
N MET A 33 -8.66 16.97 -5.63
CA MET A 33 -7.98 18.20 -5.21
C MET A 33 -7.32 18.87 -6.43
N LYS A 34 -7.89 20.01 -6.85
CA LYS A 34 -7.43 20.87 -7.95
C LYS A 34 -6.74 22.09 -7.37
N GLU A 35 -5.44 22.01 -7.08
CA GLU A 35 -4.60 23.19 -6.90
C GLU A 35 -3.15 22.89 -7.29
N GLY A 36 -2.75 23.32 -8.50
CA GLY A 36 -1.39 23.60 -8.99
C GLY A 36 -0.37 22.44 -9.06
N GLN A 37 -0.49 21.45 -8.20
CA GLN A 37 0.31 20.23 -8.04
C GLN A 37 -0.60 19.08 -7.56
N GLY A 38 -1.89 19.17 -7.86
CA GLY A 38 -2.91 18.25 -7.36
C GLY A 38 -2.86 16.89 -8.06
N ALA A 39 -3.50 15.90 -7.46
CA ALA A 39 -3.54 14.55 -8.02
C ALA A 39 -4.24 14.49 -9.39
N LEU A 40 -5.15 15.45 -9.67
CA LEU A 40 -5.77 15.62 -11.00
C LEU A 40 -4.79 16.17 -12.03
N ASP A 41 -4.03 17.20 -11.70
CA ASP A 41 -3.07 17.83 -12.62
C ASP A 41 -2.01 16.81 -13.04
N MET A 42 -1.58 15.95 -12.11
CA MET A 42 -0.69 14.82 -12.38
C MET A 42 -1.30 13.78 -13.32
N MET A 43 -2.59 13.47 -13.20
CA MET A 43 -3.24 12.54 -14.15
C MET A 43 -3.30 13.13 -15.56
N VAL A 44 -3.60 14.43 -15.68
CA VAL A 44 -3.59 15.12 -16.98
C VAL A 44 -2.19 15.13 -17.58
N HIS A 45 -1.17 15.47 -16.79
CA HIS A 45 0.24 15.45 -17.20
C HIS A 45 0.69 14.07 -17.69
N LEU A 46 0.29 13.00 -16.99
CA LEU A 46 0.58 11.62 -17.36
C LEU A 46 -0.33 11.08 -18.49
N GLY A 47 -1.30 11.86 -18.96
CA GLY A 47 -2.25 11.44 -20.01
C GLY A 47 -3.28 10.41 -19.55
N TYR A 48 -3.51 10.26 -18.25
CA TYR A 48 -4.48 9.33 -17.69
C TYR A 48 -5.89 9.92 -17.60
N PRO A 49 -6.92 9.08 -17.84
CA PRO A 49 -8.30 9.54 -17.75
C PRO A 49 -8.70 9.81 -16.29
N GLU A 50 -9.54 10.82 -16.09
CA GLU A 50 -9.93 11.29 -14.75
C GLU A 50 -10.59 10.21 -13.88
N TYR A 51 -11.36 9.30 -14.47
CA TYR A 51 -12.01 8.23 -13.70
C TYR A 51 -10.98 7.30 -13.02
N LEU A 52 -9.77 7.15 -13.60
CA LEU A 52 -8.71 6.32 -13.04
C LEU A 52 -8.22 6.89 -11.72
N LEU A 53 -8.21 8.22 -11.58
CA LEU A 53 -7.89 8.90 -10.33
C LEU A 53 -8.83 8.46 -9.21
N THR A 54 -10.14 8.62 -9.43
CA THR A 54 -11.15 8.31 -8.42
C THR A 54 -11.18 6.82 -8.12
N LEU A 55 -11.01 5.97 -9.13
CA LEU A 55 -10.91 4.52 -8.98
C LEU A 55 -9.73 4.14 -8.07
N LEU A 56 -8.52 4.63 -8.36
CA LEU A 56 -7.33 4.36 -7.55
C LEU A 56 -7.50 4.90 -6.12
N GLY A 57 -8.11 6.07 -5.96
CA GLY A 57 -8.42 6.64 -4.65
C GLY A 57 -9.29 5.71 -3.81
N VAL A 58 -10.40 5.22 -4.37
CA VAL A 58 -11.31 4.28 -3.68
C VAL A 58 -10.57 2.98 -3.31
N TRP A 59 -9.82 2.40 -4.24
CA TRP A 59 -9.04 1.19 -3.98
C TRP A 59 -7.99 1.39 -2.88
N LYS A 60 -7.36 2.56 -2.81
CA LYS A 60 -6.43 2.87 -1.72
C LYS A 60 -7.11 2.87 -0.37
N ILE A 61 -8.28 3.50 -0.24
CA ILE A 61 -9.04 3.52 1.02
C ILE A 61 -9.43 2.11 1.43
N LEU A 62 -9.95 1.30 0.50
CA LEU A 62 -10.28 -0.11 0.77
C LEU A 62 -9.05 -0.93 1.20
N GLY A 63 -7.91 -0.72 0.54
CA GLY A 63 -6.65 -1.36 0.90
C GLY A 63 -6.17 -0.97 2.30
N VAL A 64 -6.30 0.32 2.68
CA VAL A 64 -5.91 0.80 4.02
C VAL A 64 -6.76 0.12 5.09
N VAL A 65 -8.08 0.05 4.87
CA VAL A 65 -9.00 -0.66 5.75
C VAL A 65 -8.58 -2.13 5.90
N ALA A 66 -8.29 -2.82 4.80
CA ALA A 66 -7.87 -4.22 4.83
C ALA A 66 -6.55 -4.43 5.59
N VAL A 67 -5.54 -3.56 5.38
CA VAL A 67 -4.22 -3.68 6.00
C VAL A 67 -4.28 -3.38 7.50
N LEU A 68 -5.08 -2.40 7.93
CA LEU A 68 -5.23 -2.04 9.35
C LEU A 68 -6.10 -3.04 10.14
N MET A 69 -6.98 -3.80 9.48
CA MET A 69 -7.82 -4.78 10.17
C MET A 69 -6.99 -5.83 10.94
N PRO A 70 -7.40 -6.26 12.15
CA PRO A 70 -6.72 -7.32 12.87
C PRO A 70 -6.81 -8.66 12.13
N ALA A 71 -5.67 -9.31 11.89
CA ALA A 71 -5.54 -10.60 11.18
C ALA A 71 -6.05 -11.82 12.00
N ARG A 72 -7.18 -11.68 12.70
CA ARG A 72 -7.76 -12.74 13.55
C ARG A 72 -8.67 -13.70 12.78
N ARG A 73 -9.11 -13.34 11.56
CA ARG A 73 -10.02 -14.13 10.71
C ARG A 73 -9.32 -14.54 9.41
N LEU A 74 -9.45 -15.80 9.00
CA LEU A 74 -8.77 -16.35 7.82
C LEU A 74 -9.05 -15.55 6.53
N PHE A 75 -10.29 -15.10 6.34
CA PHE A 75 -10.70 -14.25 5.20
C PHE A 75 -9.97 -12.89 5.16
N VAL A 76 -9.66 -12.32 6.34
CA VAL A 76 -8.93 -11.03 6.44
C VAL A 76 -7.48 -11.18 5.97
N ASN A 77 -6.90 -12.39 6.05
CA ASN A 77 -5.55 -12.62 5.54
C ASN A 77 -5.49 -12.53 4.01
N LEU A 78 -6.49 -13.05 3.29
CA LEU A 78 -6.54 -12.97 1.83
C LEU A 78 -6.70 -11.53 1.36
N LEU A 79 -7.63 -10.79 1.96
CA LEU A 79 -7.83 -9.37 1.64
C LEU A 79 -6.59 -8.52 1.91
N LYS A 80 -5.82 -8.83 2.96
CA LYS A 80 -4.53 -8.17 3.22
C LYS A 80 -3.53 -8.42 2.10
N GLU A 81 -3.37 -9.67 1.67
CA GLU A 81 -2.47 -9.99 0.55
C GLU A 81 -2.88 -9.26 -0.73
N TRP A 82 -4.19 -9.19 -1.01
CA TRP A 82 -4.73 -8.44 -2.15
C TRP A 82 -4.45 -6.94 -2.03
N ALA A 83 -4.62 -6.36 -0.85
CA ALA A 83 -4.30 -4.97 -0.59
C ALA A 83 -2.80 -4.68 -0.79
N TYR A 84 -1.92 -5.54 -0.27
CA TYR A 84 -0.47 -5.41 -0.47
C TYR A 84 -0.09 -5.54 -1.95
N ALA A 85 -0.65 -6.50 -2.67
CA ALA A 85 -0.41 -6.65 -4.11
C ALA A 85 -0.91 -5.42 -4.88
N GLY A 86 -2.12 -4.95 -4.60
CA GLY A 86 -2.68 -3.75 -5.21
C GLY A 86 -1.84 -2.51 -4.95
N PHE A 87 -1.38 -2.30 -3.71
CA PHE A 87 -0.47 -1.22 -3.35
C PHE A 87 0.87 -1.32 -4.09
N PHE A 88 1.43 -2.52 -4.17
CA PHE A 88 2.68 -2.75 -4.89
C PHE A 88 2.55 -2.37 -6.37
N PHE A 89 1.51 -2.85 -7.05
CA PHE A 89 1.28 -2.53 -8.47
C PHE A 89 0.96 -1.05 -8.68
N ALA A 90 0.15 -0.44 -7.83
CA ALA A 90 -0.18 0.97 -7.95
C ALA A 90 1.06 1.86 -7.77
N MET A 91 1.91 1.58 -6.77
CA MET A 91 3.09 2.40 -6.50
C MET A 91 4.21 2.15 -7.50
N SER A 92 4.44 0.90 -7.92
CA SER A 92 5.41 0.60 -8.98
C SER A 92 4.98 1.17 -10.33
N GLY A 93 3.69 1.10 -10.65
CA GLY A 93 3.12 1.76 -11.82
C GLY A 93 3.35 3.27 -11.78
N ALA A 94 3.05 3.92 -10.66
CA ALA A 94 3.29 5.36 -10.50
C ALA A 94 4.78 5.74 -10.65
N VAL A 95 5.70 4.93 -10.08
CA VAL A 95 7.14 5.11 -10.29
C VAL A 95 7.50 5.02 -11.76
N PHE A 96 7.00 3.99 -12.45
CA PHE A 96 7.26 3.80 -13.88
C PHE A 96 6.70 4.96 -14.73
N SER A 97 5.49 5.44 -14.43
CA SER A 97 4.87 6.57 -15.12
C SER A 97 5.71 7.85 -15.00
N HIS A 98 6.19 8.19 -13.80
CA HIS A 98 7.06 9.35 -13.61
C HIS A 98 8.38 9.23 -14.37
N LEU A 99 9.00 8.05 -14.35
CA LEU A 99 10.25 7.81 -15.08
C LEU A 99 10.05 7.87 -16.59
N ALA A 100 8.96 7.30 -17.11
CA ALA A 100 8.64 7.29 -18.54
C ALA A 100 8.27 8.70 -19.06
N SER A 101 7.65 9.53 -18.22
CA SER A 101 7.32 10.92 -18.55
C SER A 101 8.49 11.90 -18.39
N GLY A 102 9.64 11.43 -17.89
CA GLY A 102 10.82 12.28 -17.68
C GLY A 102 10.68 13.25 -16.50
N ASP A 103 9.83 12.94 -15.53
CA ASP A 103 9.60 13.81 -14.38
C ASP A 103 10.84 13.91 -13.47
N PRO A 104 10.99 15.02 -12.72
CA PRO A 104 12.03 15.14 -11.72
C PRO A 104 11.96 13.99 -10.70
N MET A 105 13.12 13.51 -10.24
CA MET A 105 13.19 12.43 -9.26
C MET A 105 12.37 12.73 -7.98
N ALA A 106 12.24 14.02 -7.63
CA ALA A 106 11.41 14.48 -6.50
C ALA A 106 9.94 14.06 -6.63
N SER A 107 9.38 13.99 -7.84
CA SER A 107 8.00 13.55 -8.10
C SER A 107 7.85 12.03 -7.92
N THR A 108 8.91 11.27 -8.15
CA THR A 108 8.95 9.81 -8.01
C THR A 108 9.12 9.35 -6.56
N LEU A 109 9.76 10.18 -5.72
CA LEU A 109 10.08 9.84 -4.32
C LEU A 109 8.88 9.41 -3.47
N PRO A 110 7.70 10.07 -3.51
CA PRO A 110 6.53 9.64 -2.74
C PRO A 110 6.08 8.22 -3.09
N SER A 111 6.00 7.91 -4.39
CA SER A 111 5.60 6.58 -4.87
C SER A 111 6.63 5.52 -4.50
N LEU A 112 7.94 5.86 -4.58
CA LEU A 112 9.02 4.97 -4.17
C LEU A 112 9.01 4.68 -2.67
N LEU A 113 8.79 5.71 -1.84
CA LEU A 113 8.67 5.56 -0.39
C LEU A 113 7.50 4.65 -0.02
N LEU A 114 6.33 4.86 -0.61
CA LEU A 114 5.15 4.04 -0.37
C LEU A 114 5.33 2.61 -0.87
N LEU A 115 6.04 2.41 -1.98
CA LEU A 115 6.41 1.08 -2.46
C LEU A 115 7.32 0.36 -1.46
N ALA A 116 8.36 1.03 -0.96
CA ALA A 116 9.26 0.47 0.04
C ALA A 116 8.51 0.11 1.34
N LEU A 117 7.66 1.01 1.83
CA LEU A 117 6.81 0.76 3.01
C LEU A 117 5.84 -0.40 2.80
N THR A 118 5.30 -0.56 1.59
CA THR A 118 4.45 -1.70 1.21
C THR A 118 5.21 -3.01 1.37
N VAL A 119 6.41 -3.10 0.78
CA VAL A 119 7.26 -4.30 0.84
C VAL A 119 7.69 -4.61 2.27
N VAL A 120 8.13 -3.60 3.02
CA VAL A 120 8.56 -3.76 4.43
C VAL A 120 7.39 -4.19 5.31
N SER A 121 6.23 -3.52 5.20
CA SER A 121 5.03 -3.87 5.95
C SER A 121 4.58 -5.30 5.64
N TRP A 122 4.54 -5.68 4.36
CA TRP A 122 4.19 -7.03 3.94
C TRP A 122 5.16 -8.08 4.48
N TYR A 123 6.47 -7.84 4.34
CA TYR A 123 7.52 -8.79 4.75
C TYR A 123 7.47 -9.10 6.26
N PHE A 124 7.27 -8.07 7.09
CA PHE A 124 7.17 -8.23 8.55
C PHE A 124 5.76 -8.59 9.04
N SER A 125 4.77 -8.68 8.14
CA SER A 125 3.39 -8.99 8.47
C SER A 125 3.24 -10.36 9.15
N PRO A 126 2.43 -10.47 10.21
CA PRO A 126 2.16 -11.74 10.87
C PRO A 126 1.42 -12.76 9.97
N VAL A 127 0.81 -12.31 8.86
CA VAL A 127 0.16 -13.20 7.88
C VAL A 127 1.16 -14.16 7.24
N ASN A 128 2.36 -13.65 6.88
CA ASN A 128 3.40 -14.45 6.25
C ASN A 128 3.99 -15.52 7.20
N ARG A 129 3.89 -15.30 8.51
CA ARG A 129 4.38 -16.24 9.54
C ARG A 129 3.44 -17.41 9.81
N LYS A 130 2.13 -17.28 9.55
CA LYS A 130 1.17 -18.35 9.86
C LYS A 130 1.05 -19.41 8.76
N LYS A 131 1.54 -19.16 7.55
CA LYS A 131 1.54 -20.15 6.45
C LYS A 131 2.65 -21.20 6.57
N LEU A 132 3.66 -21.00 7.43
CA LEU A 132 4.79 -21.91 7.62
C LEU A 132 4.57 -23.00 8.68
N PHE A 133 3.47 -22.98 9.43
CA PHE A 133 3.16 -23.94 10.50
C PHE A 133 1.94 -24.83 10.17
N VAL A 134 1.76 -25.20 8.89
CA VAL A 134 1.01 -26.41 8.59
C VAL A 134 2.01 -27.55 8.74
N GLU A 135 2.05 -28.18 9.91
CA GLU A 135 2.78 -29.44 10.06
C GLU A 135 2.28 -30.42 8.98
N PRO A 136 3.16 -31.03 8.18
CA PRO A 136 2.75 -32.12 7.31
C PRO A 136 2.31 -33.28 8.20
N GLY A 137 0.99 -33.43 8.32
CA GLY A 137 0.26 -34.62 8.74
C GLY A 137 0.98 -35.59 9.68
N ASN A 138 0.60 -35.54 10.95
CA ASN A 138 0.60 -36.71 11.81
C ASN A 138 -0.41 -37.73 11.24
N LYS A 139 0.02 -38.50 10.23
CA LYS A 139 -0.69 -39.69 9.77
C LYS A 139 -0.33 -40.81 10.75
N LYS A 140 -1.30 -41.14 11.61
CA LYS A 140 -1.32 -42.39 12.37
C LYS A 140 -1.28 -43.59 11.44
#